data_AF-A0A420MUN9-F1
#
_entry.id   AF-A0A420MUN9-F1
#
_cell.length_a   1.000
_cell.length_b   1.000
_cell.length_c   1.000
_cell.angle_alpha   90.00
_cell.angle_beta   90.00
_cell.angle_gamma   90.00
#
_symmetry.space_group_name_H-M   'P 1'
#
loop_
_entity.id
_entity.type
_entity.pdbx_description
1 polymer ?
#
loop_
_entity_poly.entity_id
_entity_poly.type
_entity_poly.pdbx_seq_one_letter_code
_entity_poly.pdbx_strand_id
1 'polypeptide(L)'
;IITPSVPDEAPVGLESTGSHVFCAMWSGLHVPVLNVPGFKGEHGMPIGLSLVAPRYRDRHLLEVGKPVGEIFEAKGGWETKIE
;
A
#
# COMPACT_ATOMS: atom_id res chain seq x y z
N ILE A 1 4.76 -3.27 10.92
CA ILE A 1 5.29 -1.95 10.52
C ILE A 1 4.31 -1.35 9.52
N ILE A 2 4.02 -0.06 9.61
CA ILE A 2 3.22 0.68 8.63
C ILE A 2 4.16 1.70 7.98
N THR A 3 4.20 1.71 6.65
CA THR A 3 5.08 2.59 5.86
C THR A 3 4.36 3.04 4.59
N PRO A 4 4.73 4.19 3.99
CA PRO A 4 4.30 4.52 2.63
C PRO A 4 4.65 3.40 1.64
N SER A 5 3.74 3.08 0.73
CA SER A 5 4.01 2.09 -0.35
C SER A 5 4.91 2.67 -1.43
N VAL A 6 4.73 3.95 -1.74
CA VAL A 6 5.47 4.71 -2.75
C VAL A 6 5.63 6.16 -2.28
N PRO A 7 6.60 6.92 -2.83
CA PRO A 7 6.79 8.32 -2.42
C PRO A 7 5.61 9.23 -2.75
N ASP A 8 4.89 8.95 -3.84
CA ASP A 8 3.83 9.82 -4.35
C ASP A 8 2.82 9.03 -5.19
N GLU A 9 1.78 9.71 -5.69
CA GLU A 9 0.82 9.21 -6.67
C GLU A 9 1.48 8.66 -7.94
N ALA A 10 0.69 7.93 -8.75
CA ALA A 10 1.17 7.42 -10.03
C ALA A 10 1.64 8.58 -10.93
N PRO A 11 2.87 8.50 -11.49
CA PRO A 11 3.39 9.55 -12.35
C PRO A 11 2.58 9.65 -13.64
N VAL A 12 2.50 10.86 -14.20
CA VAL A 12 1.80 11.13 -15.46
C VAL A 12 2.66 10.68 -16.64
N GLY A 13 2.06 9.92 -17.55
CA GLY A 13 2.74 9.40 -18.75
C GLY A 13 3.28 7.98 -18.56
N LEU A 14 4.09 7.52 -19.51
CA LEU A 14 4.62 6.14 -19.56
C LEU A 14 6.15 6.06 -19.49
N GLU A 15 6.82 7.19 -19.35
CA GLU A 15 8.29 7.28 -19.28
C GLU A 15 8.86 6.65 -17.99
N SER A 16 8.03 6.54 -16.94
CA SER A 16 8.42 5.97 -15.65
C SER A 16 7.25 5.25 -15.00
N THR A 17 7.54 4.14 -14.31
CA THR A 17 6.57 3.41 -13.47
C THR A 17 6.58 3.88 -12.02
N GLY A 18 7.39 4.89 -11.68
CA GLY A 18 7.57 5.40 -10.32
C GLY A 18 8.79 4.84 -9.60
N SER A 19 9.00 5.27 -8.36
CA SER A 19 10.15 4.89 -7.54
C SER A 19 9.83 3.72 -6.61
N HIS A 20 10.70 2.70 -6.60
CA HIS A 20 10.58 1.49 -5.78
C HIS A 20 11.37 1.56 -4.46
N VAL A 21 11.82 2.76 -4.05
CA VAL A 21 12.70 2.97 -2.89
C VAL A 21 12.15 2.36 -1.59
N PHE A 22 10.82 2.40 -1.40
CA PHE A 22 10.15 1.82 -0.24
C PHE A 22 9.88 0.31 -0.36
N CYS A 23 10.06 -0.29 -1.54
CA CYS A 23 9.81 -1.71 -1.78
C CYS A 23 11.09 -2.56 -1.65
N ALA A 24 12.24 -2.01 -2.10
CA ALA A 24 13.49 -2.76 -2.22
C ALA A 24 13.92 -3.45 -0.92
N MET A 25 13.79 -2.75 0.21
CA MET A 25 14.18 -3.27 1.53
C MET A 25 13.40 -4.54 1.90
N TRP A 26 12.08 -4.54 1.69
CA TRP A 26 11.22 -5.65 2.11
C TRP A 26 11.43 -6.89 1.25
N SER A 27 11.64 -6.69 -0.05
CA SER A 27 12.03 -7.75 -0.98
C SER A 27 13.35 -8.39 -0.55
N GLY A 28 14.37 -7.59 -0.20
CA GLY A 28 15.67 -8.11 0.25
C GLY A 28 15.60 -8.87 1.58
N LEU A 29 14.69 -8.49 2.47
CA LEU A 29 14.48 -9.15 3.77
C LEU A 29 13.59 -10.40 3.69
N HIS A 30 13.00 -10.69 2.52
CA HIS A 30 12.02 -11.76 2.31
C HIS A 30 10.87 -11.72 3.32
N VAL A 31 10.39 -10.51 3.65
CA VAL A 31 9.28 -10.31 4.59
C VAL A 31 7.97 -10.12 3.83
N PRO A 32 6.83 -10.58 4.38
CA PRO A 32 5.53 -10.34 3.78
C PRO A 32 5.15 -8.86 3.85
N VAL A 33 4.61 -8.34 2.74
CA VAL A 33 4.12 -6.97 2.59
C VAL A 33 2.70 -7.01 2.02
N LEU A 34 1.81 -6.23 2.60
CA LEU A 34 0.42 -6.07 2.15
C LEU A 34 0.15 -4.59 1.87
N ASN A 35 -0.21 -4.27 0.63
CA ASN A 35 -0.65 -2.93 0.26
C ASN A 35 -2.14 -2.77 0.54
N VAL A 36 -2.50 -1.73 1.29
CA VAL A 36 -3.89 -1.37 1.61
C VAL A 36 -4.20 -0.02 0.96
N PRO A 37 -5.02 0.04 -0.10
CA PRO A 37 -5.51 1.29 -0.65
C PRO A 37 -6.53 1.93 0.28
N GLY A 38 -6.69 3.25 0.19
CA GLY A 38 -7.75 3.93 0.95
C GLY A 38 -7.68 5.44 0.88
N PHE A 39 -6.53 6.01 0.51
CA PHE A 39 -6.36 7.45 0.35
C PHE A 39 -6.45 7.88 -1.10
N LYS A 40 -6.88 9.12 -1.32
CA LYS A 40 -6.86 9.78 -2.62
C LYS A 40 -5.87 10.94 -2.57
N GLY A 41 -4.96 11.00 -3.54
CA GLY A 41 -4.03 12.11 -3.66
C GLY A 41 -4.63 13.36 -4.30
N GLU A 42 -3.82 14.41 -4.44
CA GLU A 42 -4.21 15.71 -5.00
C GLU A 42 -4.68 15.61 -6.46
N HIS A 43 -4.07 14.71 -7.25
CA HIS A 43 -4.48 14.47 -8.64
C HIS A 43 -5.61 13.47 -8.77
N GLY A 44 -6.15 13.03 -7.63
CA GLY A 44 -7.26 12.13 -7.55
C GLY A 44 -6.94 10.66 -7.82
N MET A 45 -5.66 10.28 -7.77
CA MET A 45 -5.21 8.90 -7.90
C MET A 45 -5.17 8.20 -6.53
N PRO A 46 -5.25 6.85 -6.50
CA PRO A 46 -5.18 6.10 -5.25
C PRO A 46 -3.79 6.18 -4.63
N ILE A 47 -3.76 6.38 -3.32
CA ILE A 47 -2.58 6.24 -2.47
C ILE A 47 -2.81 5.08 -1.50
N GLY A 48 -1.83 4.18 -1.44
CA GLY A 48 -1.83 3.01 -0.57
C GLY A 48 -0.74 3.07 0.50
N LEU A 49 -0.97 2.35 1.59
CA LEU A 49 0.02 2.12 2.64
C LEU A 49 0.44 0.66 2.66
N SER A 50 1.71 0.42 2.97
CA SER A 50 2.29 -0.91 3.09
C SER A 50 2.35 -1.35 4.55
N LEU A 51 1.69 -2.47 4.82
CA LEU A 51 1.78 -3.20 6.08
C LEU A 51 2.84 -4.29 5.93
N VAL A 52 3.82 -4.30 6.82
CA VAL A 52 4.92 -5.27 6.80
C VAL A 52 4.93 -6.06 8.11
N ALA A 53 5.02 -7.38 8.00
CA ALA A 53 5.15 -8.30 9.14
C ALA A 53 6.48 -9.08 9.07
N PRO A 54 6.94 -9.71 10.15
CA PRO A 54 8.10 -10.61 10.10
C PRO A 54 7.90 -11.76 9.12
N ARG A 55 9.01 -12.32 8.64
CA ARG A 55 9.01 -13.48 7.73
C ARG A 55 8.13 -14.62 8.27
N TYR A 56 7.37 -15.26 7.37
CA TYR A 56 6.44 -16.36 7.66
C TYR A 56 5.18 -15.99 8.47
N ARG A 57 4.79 -14.71 8.49
CA ARG A 57 3.57 -14.23 9.17
C ARG A 57 2.50 -13.71 8.23
N ASP A 58 2.40 -14.27 7.04
CA ASP A 58 1.49 -13.87 5.96
C ASP A 58 0.02 -13.88 6.41
N ARG A 59 -0.42 -14.97 7.06
CA ARG A 59 -1.80 -15.08 7.59
C ARG A 59 -2.12 -14.01 8.61
N HIS A 60 -1.19 -13.77 9.54
CA HIS A 60 -1.34 -12.72 10.53
C HIS A 60 -1.42 -11.34 9.88
N LEU A 61 -0.61 -11.09 8.83
CA LEU A 61 -0.64 -9.83 8.10
C LEU A 61 -1.98 -9.61 7.39
N LEU A 62 -2.56 -10.66 6.80
CA LEU A 62 -3.89 -10.60 6.18
C LEU A 62 -5.01 -10.37 7.21
N GLU A 63 -4.95 -11.03 8.37
CA GLU A 63 -5.91 -10.83 9.47
C GLU A 63 -5.88 -9.39 9.99
N VAL A 64 -4.69 -8.80 10.12
CA VAL A 64 -4.52 -7.39 10.52
C VAL A 64 -4.90 -6.43 9.39
N GLY A 65 -4.65 -6.81 8.13
CA GLY A 65 -4.95 -5.99 6.96
C GLY A 65 -6.44 -5.69 6.80
N LYS A 66 -7.31 -6.64 7.17
CA LYS A 66 -8.77 -6.49 7.06
C LYS A 66 -9.32 -5.28 7.84
N PRO A 67 -9.15 -5.18 9.18
CA PRO A 67 -9.62 -4.02 9.93
C PRO A 67 -8.90 -2.72 9.55
N VAL A 68 -7.64 -2.79 9.10
CA VAL A 68 -6.93 -1.58 8.62
C VAL A 68 -7.55 -1.06 7.33
N GLY A 69 -7.89 -1.94 6.40
CA GLY A 69 -8.59 -1.59 5.16
C GLY A 69 -9.93 -0.90 5.43
N GLU A 70 -10.75 -1.47 6.31
CA GLU A 70 -12.04 -0.89 6.71
C GLU A 70 -11.89 0.54 7.24
N ILE A 71 -10.87 0.80 8.06
CA ILE A 71 -10.61 2.14 8.61
C ILE A 71 -10.15 3.12 7.53
N PHE A 72 -9.30 2.67 6.60
CA PHE A 72 -8.72 3.53 5.58
C PHE A 72 -9.70 3.86 4.47
N GLU A 73 -10.51 2.91 4.02
CA GLU A 73 -11.59 3.19 3.07
C GLU A 73 -12.60 4.17 3.67
N ALA A 74 -12.97 3.99 4.95
CA ALA A 74 -13.93 4.87 5.60
C ALA A 74 -13.44 6.32 5.78
N LYS A 75 -12.12 6.56 5.83
CA LYS A 75 -11.54 7.88 6.16
C LYS A 75 -10.72 8.54 5.06
N GLY A 76 -10.20 7.77 4.10
CA GLY A 76 -9.21 8.25 3.15
C GLY A 76 -9.79 8.76 1.83
N GLY A 77 -11.11 8.68 1.63
CA GLY A 77 -11.78 9.30 0.49
C GLY A 77 -11.52 8.64 -0.87
N TRP A 78 -10.95 7.43 -0.86
CA TRP A 78 -10.85 6.56 -2.03
C TRP A 78 -11.79 5.36 -1.89
N GLU A 79 -12.67 5.16 -2.87
CA GLU A 79 -13.52 3.98 -2.97
C GLU A 79 -12.87 2.97 -3.90
N THR A 80 -12.55 1.80 -3.37
CA THR A 80 -12.02 0.69 -4.15
C THR A 80 -13.14 0.12 -5.02
N LYS A 81 -13.11 0.42 -6.33
CA LYS A 81 -14.02 -0.19 -7.30
C LYS A 81 -13.55 -1.62 -7.57
N ILE A 82 -14.24 -2.59 -6.98
CA ILE A 82 -14.07 -4.00 -7.32
C ILE A 82 -15.07 -4.28 -8.44
N GLU A 83 -14.61 -4.28 -9.70
CA GLU A 83 -15.36 -4.85 -10.83
C GLU A 83 -15.20 -6.37 -10.87
#